data_AF-A0A6B8T946-F1
#
_entry.id   AF-A0A6B8T946-F1
#
_cell.length_a   1.000
_cell.length_b   1.000
_cell.length_c   1.000
_cell.angle_alpha   90.00
_cell.angle_beta   90.00
_cell.angle_gamma   90.00
#
_symmetry.space_group_name_H-M   'P 1'
#
loop_
_entity.id
_entity.type
_entity.pdbx_description
1 polymer ?
#
loop_
_entity_poly.entity_id
_entity_poly.type
_entity_poly.pdbx_seq_one_letter_code
_entity_poly.pdbx_strand_id
1 'polypeptide(L)'
;MSKSIRRKNKLHRLKLGFDKYKRDVKRKNPKASFSDYPLYQYIQRSKLKQKPEYSDTTKYFLKNKSFFGKENKTITENDILLVPKIFSIIDNYNETTLFFKRILGSLYQNPSEEIKIDFKDCIQMDICASMCMDIILADFIKYHNQCRKDGHRMRIHSIKPINVNSYNIQKVLFSVGTYKNLKGLKIDFPNLKPFPIIIGDKNNPKLLEKREVDITKTIDYIIECLGELKRTLTNKAESNLYKAVGEIVINAEEHSDKTKRYIIGYFEKIETSDEENYGILNLSILNFGKTFYETFKESDNEEVTKQMKSISRRYTTKGLFKKKKFEEETLWTLYALQDGVTSTKDWKRGNGAIRFIESFFDLKGNCSNDDISKMVITTGHTQIIFDGKYQITKQKRNNTIFKMMTFNHSENIEDIPDEKYVKYQENYFPGTIISVKLRLDYENTIEIN
;
A
#
# COMPACT_ATOMS: atom_id res chain seq x y z
N MET A 1 -2.45 -35.72 -17.37
CA MET A 1 -0.97 -35.77 -17.17
C MET A 1 -0.51 -37.23 -17.28
N SER A 2 0.36 -37.58 -18.24
CA SER A 2 0.70 -38.99 -18.55
C SER A 2 1.49 -39.67 -17.40
N LYS A 3 1.37 -41.01 -17.27
CA LYS A 3 2.08 -41.81 -16.25
C LYS A 3 3.60 -41.63 -16.29
N SER A 4 4.17 -41.41 -17.48
CA SER A 4 5.61 -41.15 -17.69
C SER A 4 6.07 -39.85 -17.04
N ILE A 5 5.31 -38.75 -17.20
CA ILE A 5 5.60 -37.45 -16.60
C ILE A 5 5.57 -37.55 -15.06
N ARG A 6 4.59 -38.26 -14.50
CA ARG A 6 4.49 -38.50 -13.05
C ARG A 6 5.70 -39.25 -12.51
N ARG A 7 6.18 -40.29 -13.20
CA ARG A 7 7.38 -41.06 -12.82
C ARG A 7 8.65 -40.21 -12.86
N LYS A 8 8.83 -39.40 -13.91
CA LYS A 8 9.98 -38.48 -14.06
C LYS A 8 10.01 -37.42 -12.96
N ASN A 9 8.87 -36.80 -12.65
CA ASN A 9 8.75 -35.84 -11.56
C ASN A 9 9.03 -36.46 -10.18
N LYS A 10 8.57 -37.70 -9.95
CA LYS A 10 8.87 -38.45 -8.72
C LYS A 10 10.37 -38.70 -8.56
N LEU A 11 11.05 -39.20 -9.60
CA LEU A 11 12.50 -39.42 -9.59
C LEU A 11 13.29 -38.13 -9.37
N HIS A 12 12.89 -37.04 -10.01
CA HIS A 12 13.52 -35.73 -9.83
C HIS A 12 13.41 -35.23 -8.38
N ARG A 13 12.22 -35.32 -7.76
CA ARG A 13 12.02 -34.94 -6.35
C ARG A 13 12.86 -35.79 -5.40
N LEU A 14 13.00 -37.08 -5.69
CA LEU A 14 13.85 -37.99 -4.90
C LEU A 14 15.34 -37.60 -4.98
N LYS A 15 15.84 -37.30 -6.18
CA LYS A 15 17.23 -36.83 -6.35
C LYS A 15 17.51 -35.55 -5.56
N LEU A 16 16.60 -34.56 -5.66
CA LEU A 16 16.71 -33.31 -4.90
C LEU A 16 16.64 -33.51 -3.39
N GLY A 17 15.78 -34.42 -2.91
CA GLY A 17 15.67 -34.75 -1.50
C GLY A 17 16.94 -35.41 -0.96
N PHE A 18 17.58 -36.28 -1.74
CA PHE A 18 18.86 -36.86 -1.40
C PHE A 18 20.00 -35.83 -1.39
N ASP A 19 20.04 -34.91 -2.37
CA ASP A 19 20.99 -33.79 -2.38
C ASP A 19 20.83 -32.90 -1.12
N LYS A 20 19.58 -32.70 -0.65
CA LYS A 20 19.32 -31.99 0.61
C LYS A 20 19.85 -32.78 1.80
N TYR A 21 19.53 -34.06 1.92
CA TYR A 21 20.00 -34.92 2.99
C TYR A 21 21.54 -34.91 3.11
N LYS A 22 22.24 -35.02 1.96
CA LYS A 22 23.70 -34.89 1.91
C LYS A 22 24.19 -33.57 2.48
N ARG A 23 23.56 -32.44 2.12
CA ARG A 23 23.91 -31.12 2.67
C ARG A 23 23.66 -31.03 4.16
N ASP A 24 22.53 -31.53 4.65
CA ASP A 24 22.16 -31.49 6.07
C ASP A 24 23.13 -32.32 6.93
N VAL A 25 23.53 -33.50 6.45
CA VAL A 25 24.54 -34.33 7.11
C VAL A 25 25.92 -33.67 7.08
N LYS A 26 26.35 -33.15 5.92
CA LYS A 26 27.65 -32.43 5.82
C LYS A 26 27.72 -31.20 6.72
N ARG A 27 26.60 -30.53 6.97
CA ARG A 27 26.53 -29.38 7.90
C ARG A 27 26.82 -29.79 9.34
N LYS A 28 26.45 -31.00 9.75
CA LYS A 28 26.74 -31.55 11.08
C LYS A 28 28.08 -32.28 11.15
N ASN A 29 28.45 -32.97 10.07
CA ASN A 29 29.64 -33.80 9.94
C ASN A 29 30.34 -33.50 8.60
N PRO A 30 31.24 -32.49 8.55
CA PRO A 30 31.87 -32.06 7.30
C PRO A 30 32.63 -33.16 6.54
N LYS A 31 33.14 -34.17 7.26
CA LYS A 31 33.89 -35.32 6.71
C LYS A 31 33.02 -36.48 6.22
N ALA A 32 31.69 -36.37 6.25
CA ALA A 32 30.80 -37.45 5.84
C ALA A 32 30.94 -37.78 4.34
N SER A 33 31.27 -39.04 4.03
CA SER A 33 31.31 -39.59 2.65
C SER A 33 29.99 -40.29 2.29
N PHE A 34 29.65 -40.25 1.00
CA PHE A 34 28.46 -40.88 0.44
C PHE A 34 28.78 -41.71 -0.82
N SER A 35 30.05 -42.09 -1.02
CA SER A 35 30.57 -42.89 -2.15
C SER A 35 29.93 -44.27 -2.23
N ASP A 36 29.75 -44.92 -1.08
CA ASP A 36 29.42 -46.35 -0.99
C ASP A 36 27.94 -46.62 -0.68
N TYR A 37 27.09 -45.59 -0.69
CA TYR A 37 25.71 -45.69 -0.25
C TYR A 37 24.72 -45.70 -1.43
N PRO A 38 23.96 -46.79 -1.64
CA PRO A 38 22.99 -46.86 -2.72
C PRO A 38 21.87 -45.83 -2.58
N LEU A 39 21.57 -45.10 -3.67
CA LEU A 39 20.51 -44.08 -3.73
C LEU A 39 19.18 -44.58 -3.17
N TYR A 40 18.86 -45.87 -3.37
CA TYR A 40 17.58 -46.48 -3.00
C TYR A 40 17.36 -46.62 -1.49
N GLN A 41 18.42 -46.79 -0.69
CA GLN A 41 18.29 -46.98 0.76
C GLN A 41 17.87 -45.69 1.48
N TYR A 42 18.14 -44.52 0.88
CA TYR A 42 17.70 -43.22 1.40
C TYR A 42 16.36 -42.72 0.82
N ILE A 43 15.77 -43.44 -0.15
CA ILE A 43 14.50 -43.04 -0.82
C ILE A 43 13.34 -42.93 0.19
N GLN A 44 13.37 -43.69 1.30
CA GLN A 44 12.33 -43.61 2.33
C GLN A 44 12.50 -42.40 3.27
N ARG A 45 13.73 -41.94 3.52
CA ARG A 45 14.03 -40.86 4.50
C ARG A 45 14.17 -39.46 3.87
N SER A 46 14.39 -39.37 2.56
CA SER A 46 14.76 -38.14 1.85
C SER A 46 13.66 -37.59 0.93
N LYS A 47 12.40 -37.59 1.37
CA LYS A 47 11.34 -36.97 0.57
C LYS A 47 11.47 -35.45 0.63
N LEU A 48 11.83 -34.84 -0.50
CA LEU A 48 11.73 -33.39 -0.66
C LEU A 48 10.30 -32.95 -0.35
N LYS A 49 10.16 -32.00 0.57
CA LYS A 49 8.86 -31.42 0.92
C LYS A 49 8.15 -30.89 -0.32
N GLN A 50 6.84 -30.73 -0.22
CA GLN A 50 6.11 -30.01 -1.26
C GLN A 50 6.64 -28.58 -1.32
N LYS A 51 6.78 -28.05 -2.55
CA LYS A 51 7.17 -26.66 -2.72
C LYS A 51 6.14 -25.79 -1.99
N PRO A 52 6.56 -24.85 -1.14
CA PRO A 52 5.62 -23.96 -0.48
C PRO A 52 4.78 -23.23 -1.53
N GLU A 53 3.59 -22.81 -1.14
CA GLU A 53 2.77 -21.94 -1.96
C GLU A 53 3.19 -20.48 -1.78
N TYR A 54 2.88 -19.65 -2.76
CA TYR A 54 2.97 -18.20 -2.61
C TYR A 54 1.98 -17.69 -1.56
N SER A 55 2.27 -16.54 -0.96
CA SER A 55 1.33 -15.84 -0.08
C SER A 55 0.03 -15.50 -0.82
N ASP A 56 -1.06 -15.26 -0.08
CA ASP A 56 -2.34 -14.87 -0.68
C ASP A 56 -2.25 -13.55 -1.44
N THR A 57 -1.44 -12.60 -0.94
CA THR A 57 -1.14 -11.34 -1.63
C THR A 57 -0.42 -11.59 -2.96
N THR A 58 0.62 -12.42 -2.98
CA THR A 58 1.34 -12.74 -4.22
C THR A 58 0.45 -13.49 -5.21
N LYS A 59 -0.32 -14.48 -4.73
CA LYS A 59 -1.31 -15.18 -5.57
C LYS A 59 -2.32 -14.20 -6.18
N TYR A 60 -2.78 -13.23 -5.39
CA TYR A 60 -3.70 -12.20 -5.85
C TYR A 60 -3.08 -11.31 -6.93
N PHE A 61 -1.84 -10.85 -6.74
CA PHE A 61 -1.13 -10.06 -7.76
C PHE A 61 -0.94 -10.82 -9.08
N LEU A 62 -0.70 -12.13 -8.99
CA LEU A 62 -0.49 -12.99 -10.17
C LEU A 62 -1.81 -13.40 -10.85
N LYS A 63 -2.96 -13.25 -10.19
CA LYS A 63 -4.28 -13.63 -10.72
C LYS A 63 -4.68 -12.73 -11.90
N ASN A 64 -4.40 -11.43 -11.82
CA ASN A 64 -4.78 -10.48 -12.86
C ASN A 64 -3.55 -9.81 -13.49
N LYS A 65 -3.38 -10.04 -14.80
CA LYS A 65 -2.27 -9.48 -15.57
C LYS A 65 -2.37 -7.95 -15.73
N SER A 66 -3.52 -7.32 -15.51
CA SER A 66 -3.66 -5.85 -15.61
C SER A 66 -3.19 -5.09 -14.37
N PHE A 67 -3.00 -5.76 -13.24
CA PHE A 67 -2.58 -5.10 -12.01
C PHE A 67 -1.23 -4.42 -12.16
N PHE A 68 -1.17 -3.19 -11.63
CA PHE A 68 -0.06 -2.23 -11.71
C PHE A 68 0.28 -1.76 -13.13
N GLY A 69 -0.48 -2.15 -14.16
CA GLY A 69 -0.24 -1.81 -15.55
C GLY A 69 0.16 -2.99 -16.43
N LYS A 70 0.35 -2.70 -17.71
CA LYS A 70 0.80 -3.67 -18.73
C LYS A 70 2.27 -3.42 -19.06
N GLU A 71 3.09 -4.44 -18.87
CA GLU A 71 4.49 -4.42 -19.28
C GLU A 71 4.66 -5.45 -20.40
N ASN A 72 5.06 -4.98 -21.59
CA ASN A 72 5.29 -5.85 -22.74
C ASN A 72 6.75 -6.32 -22.84
N LYS A 73 7.64 -5.73 -22.04
CA LYS A 73 9.06 -6.08 -22.07
C LYS A 73 9.29 -7.42 -21.37
N THR A 74 9.94 -8.34 -22.08
CA THR A 74 10.40 -9.60 -21.50
C THR A 74 11.62 -9.30 -20.64
N ILE A 75 11.58 -9.71 -19.37
CA ILE A 75 12.66 -9.45 -18.42
C ILE A 75 13.78 -10.45 -18.69
N THR A 76 14.98 -9.93 -18.91
CA THR A 76 16.17 -10.74 -19.22
C THR A 76 17.04 -10.97 -17.99
N GLU A 77 18.02 -11.87 -18.10
CA GLU A 77 18.98 -12.22 -17.04
C GLU A 77 19.83 -11.05 -16.55
N ASN A 78 20.06 -10.05 -17.41
CA ASN A 78 20.92 -8.90 -17.11
C ASN A 78 20.13 -7.61 -16.86
N ASP A 79 18.81 -7.70 -16.78
CA ASP A 79 17.97 -6.52 -16.62
C ASP A 79 18.17 -5.89 -15.23
N ILE A 80 18.49 -4.59 -15.24
CA ILE A 80 18.52 -3.75 -14.06
C ILE A 80 17.15 -3.08 -13.90
N LEU A 81 16.59 -3.15 -12.69
CA LEU A 81 15.33 -2.51 -12.34
C LEU A 81 15.60 -1.06 -11.95
N LEU A 82 15.54 -0.18 -12.94
CA LEU A 82 15.64 1.27 -12.73
C LEU A 82 14.40 1.77 -11.97
N VAL A 83 14.63 2.37 -10.81
CA VAL A 83 13.60 3.07 -10.03
C VAL A 83 13.28 4.40 -10.72
N PRO A 84 12.00 4.79 -10.85
CA PRO A 84 11.63 6.07 -11.44
C PRO A 84 12.29 7.26 -10.72
N LYS A 85 12.53 8.37 -11.46
CA LYS A 85 13.12 9.59 -10.90
C LYS A 85 12.31 10.11 -9.70
N ILE A 86 10.99 10.10 -9.84
CA ILE A 86 10.03 10.35 -8.77
C ILE A 86 9.33 9.02 -8.50
N PHE A 87 9.72 8.34 -7.43
CA PHE A 87 9.14 7.06 -7.04
C PHE A 87 7.99 7.28 -6.04
N SER A 88 6.86 7.73 -6.57
CA SER A 88 5.71 8.17 -5.79
C SER A 88 4.42 7.72 -6.47
N ILE A 89 3.52 7.11 -5.69
CA ILE A 89 2.15 6.82 -6.12
C ILE A 89 1.33 8.12 -6.20
N ILE A 90 1.68 9.12 -5.38
CA ILE A 90 0.98 10.40 -5.30
C ILE A 90 1.29 11.27 -6.53
N ASP A 91 2.57 11.44 -6.86
CA ASP A 91 3.04 12.41 -7.85
C ASP A 91 3.43 11.76 -9.20
N ASN A 92 3.77 10.48 -9.23
CA ASN A 92 4.20 9.78 -10.46
C ASN A 92 3.61 8.36 -10.54
N TYR A 93 2.27 8.29 -10.51
CA TYR A 93 1.51 7.06 -10.37
C TYR A 93 1.83 6.00 -11.46
N ASN A 94 1.81 6.37 -12.74
CA ASN A 94 1.92 5.41 -13.84
C ASN A 94 3.30 4.75 -13.90
N GLU A 95 4.39 5.52 -13.80
CA GLU A 95 5.75 4.96 -13.81
C GLU A 95 6.02 4.13 -12.55
N THR A 96 5.55 4.59 -11.39
CA THR A 96 5.69 3.90 -10.10
C THR A 96 4.98 2.54 -10.11
N THR A 97 3.74 2.49 -10.62
CA THR A 97 3.00 1.23 -10.74
C THR A 97 3.62 0.29 -11.76
N LEU A 98 4.07 0.81 -12.92
CA LEU A 98 4.77 0.01 -13.90
C LEU A 98 6.08 -0.59 -13.32
N PHE A 99 6.78 0.15 -12.47
CA PHE A 99 7.93 -0.37 -11.73
C PHE A 99 7.56 -1.53 -10.80
N PHE A 100 6.43 -1.46 -10.06
CA PHE A 100 5.95 -2.62 -9.27
C PHE A 100 5.67 -3.83 -10.16
N LYS A 101 5.10 -3.62 -11.36
CA LYS A 101 4.87 -4.68 -12.33
C LYS A 101 6.17 -5.36 -12.75
N ARG A 102 7.22 -4.57 -13.02
CA ARG A 102 8.55 -5.06 -13.39
C ARG A 102 9.23 -5.82 -12.26
N ILE A 103 9.14 -5.33 -11.02
CA ILE A 103 9.63 -6.06 -9.83
C ILE A 103 8.91 -7.41 -9.72
N LEU A 104 7.57 -7.40 -9.73
CA LEU A 104 6.77 -8.62 -9.60
C LEU A 104 7.10 -9.63 -10.70
N GLY A 105 7.22 -9.17 -11.94
CA GLY A 105 7.62 -9.99 -13.08
C GLY A 105 9.00 -10.62 -12.89
N SER A 106 9.98 -9.84 -12.43
CA SER A 106 11.37 -10.29 -12.23
C SER A 106 11.44 -11.37 -11.15
N LEU A 107 10.73 -11.17 -10.04
CA LEU A 107 10.68 -12.11 -8.92
C LEU A 107 9.92 -13.39 -9.28
N TYR A 108 8.85 -13.29 -10.06
CA TYR A 108 8.03 -14.44 -10.44
C TYR A 108 8.65 -15.27 -11.56
N GLN A 109 9.13 -14.63 -12.63
CA GLN A 109 9.76 -15.32 -13.76
C GLN A 109 11.13 -15.89 -13.37
N ASN A 110 11.78 -15.31 -12.36
CA ASN A 110 13.11 -15.71 -11.88
C ASN A 110 14.13 -15.79 -13.03
N PRO A 111 14.27 -14.76 -13.89
CA PRO A 111 15.18 -14.84 -15.02
C PRO A 111 16.63 -14.81 -14.55
N SER A 112 17.00 -14.00 -13.55
CA SER A 112 18.39 -13.82 -13.11
C SER A 112 18.73 -14.52 -11.79
N GLU A 113 20.03 -14.73 -11.55
CA GLU A 113 20.56 -15.10 -10.24
C GLU A 113 20.64 -13.90 -9.27
N GLU A 114 20.77 -12.70 -9.80
CA GLU A 114 20.85 -11.47 -9.01
C GLU A 114 19.88 -10.43 -9.55
N ILE A 115 18.99 -9.94 -8.71
CA ILE A 115 18.10 -8.82 -9.05
C ILE A 115 18.71 -7.54 -8.50
N LYS A 116 19.04 -6.61 -9.41
CA LYS A 116 19.57 -5.28 -9.07
C LYS A 116 18.48 -4.23 -9.20
N ILE A 117 18.23 -3.49 -8.12
CA ILE A 117 17.29 -2.36 -8.08
C ILE A 117 18.12 -1.07 -8.03
N ASP A 118 18.06 -0.27 -9.07
CA ASP A 118 18.95 0.88 -9.26
C ASP A 118 18.24 2.19 -8.96
N PHE A 119 18.77 2.92 -7.97
CA PHE A 119 18.25 4.21 -7.51
C PHE A 119 19.00 5.41 -8.08
N LYS A 120 19.90 5.24 -9.07
CA LYS A 120 20.80 6.30 -9.56
C LYS A 120 20.09 7.61 -9.92
N ASP A 121 18.90 7.51 -10.52
CA ASP A 121 18.13 8.66 -11.02
C ASP A 121 17.02 9.07 -10.04
N CYS A 122 16.81 8.30 -8.96
CA CYS A 122 15.72 8.49 -8.02
C CYS A 122 16.05 9.62 -7.03
N ILE A 123 15.28 10.69 -7.07
CA ILE A 123 15.49 11.90 -6.25
C ILE A 123 14.42 12.09 -5.17
N GLN A 124 13.23 11.52 -5.38
CA GLN A 124 12.10 11.59 -4.46
C GLN A 124 11.46 10.21 -4.35
N MET A 125 11.05 9.84 -3.12
CA MET A 125 10.27 8.64 -2.88
C MET A 125 9.26 8.88 -1.77
N ASP A 126 8.03 8.45 -2.03
CA ASP A 126 6.96 8.52 -1.04
C ASP A 126 6.84 7.20 -0.28
N ILE A 127 6.33 7.28 0.95
CA ILE A 127 6.32 6.13 1.85
C ILE A 127 5.37 5.02 1.39
N CYS A 128 4.23 5.36 0.78
CA CYS A 128 3.31 4.38 0.22
C CYS A 128 3.96 3.58 -0.93
N ALA A 129 4.77 4.23 -1.77
CA ALA A 129 5.49 3.56 -2.85
C ALA A 129 6.57 2.60 -2.30
N SER A 130 7.36 3.08 -1.34
CA SER A 130 8.34 2.24 -0.61
C SER A 130 7.66 1.03 0.03
N MET A 131 6.50 1.23 0.66
CA MET A 131 5.76 0.18 1.34
C MET A 131 5.22 -0.89 0.39
N CYS A 132 4.66 -0.49 -0.77
CA CYS A 132 4.25 -1.46 -1.80
C CYS A 132 5.43 -2.30 -2.29
N MET A 133 6.59 -1.68 -2.51
CA MET A 133 7.82 -2.39 -2.86
C MET A 133 8.23 -3.37 -1.75
N ASP A 134 8.21 -2.96 -0.49
CA ASP A 134 8.56 -3.80 0.66
C ASP A 134 7.67 -5.03 0.76
N ILE A 135 6.35 -4.88 0.58
CA ILE A 135 5.41 -6.01 0.65
C ILE A 135 5.70 -7.02 -0.46
N ILE A 136 5.89 -6.54 -1.70
CA ILE A 136 6.22 -7.41 -2.83
C ILE A 136 7.54 -8.15 -2.55
N LEU A 137 8.59 -7.44 -2.14
CA LEU A 137 9.88 -8.05 -1.86
C LEU A 137 9.82 -9.04 -0.68
N ALA A 138 9.15 -8.69 0.42
CA ALA A 138 9.03 -9.50 1.62
C ALA A 138 8.40 -10.87 1.32
N ASP A 139 7.31 -10.89 0.56
CA ASP A 139 6.60 -12.12 0.25
C ASP A 139 7.45 -13.08 -0.59
N PHE A 140 8.16 -12.56 -1.60
CA PHE A 140 9.07 -13.37 -2.41
C PHE A 140 10.31 -13.81 -1.63
N ILE A 141 10.92 -12.93 -0.82
CA ILE A 141 12.05 -13.30 0.04
C ILE A 141 11.65 -14.43 0.99
N LYS A 142 10.49 -14.32 1.65
CA LYS A 142 9.96 -15.37 2.53
C LYS A 142 9.75 -16.68 1.77
N TYR A 143 9.16 -16.62 0.58
CA TYR A 143 8.97 -17.77 -0.30
C TYR A 143 10.29 -18.45 -0.70
N HIS A 144 11.27 -17.67 -1.17
CA HIS A 144 12.59 -18.17 -1.58
C HIS A 144 13.34 -18.79 -0.41
N ASN A 145 13.32 -18.14 0.75
CA ASN A 145 13.94 -18.66 1.97
C ASN A 145 13.31 -19.99 2.40
N GLN A 146 11.98 -20.11 2.34
CA GLN A 146 11.29 -21.36 2.65
C GLN A 146 11.63 -22.45 1.63
N CYS A 147 11.63 -22.13 0.33
CA CYS A 147 12.06 -23.05 -0.73
C CYS A 147 13.47 -23.60 -0.47
N ARG A 148 14.44 -22.73 -0.14
CA ARG A 148 15.82 -23.12 0.15
C ARG A 148 15.92 -24.01 1.40
N LYS A 149 15.23 -23.63 2.48
CA LYS A 149 15.14 -24.44 3.72
C LYS A 149 14.56 -25.83 3.45
N ASP A 150 13.58 -25.90 2.54
CA ASP A 150 12.96 -27.16 2.16
C ASP A 150 13.77 -27.98 1.15
N GLY A 151 14.84 -27.41 0.59
CA GLY A 151 15.80 -28.07 -0.29
C GLY A 151 15.56 -27.82 -1.78
N HIS A 152 14.60 -26.95 -2.13
CA HIS A 152 14.34 -26.56 -3.51
C HIS A 152 15.45 -25.63 -4.03
N ARG A 153 15.85 -25.86 -5.27
CA ARG A 153 16.77 -24.97 -5.99
C ARG A 153 15.99 -23.74 -6.46
N MET A 154 16.51 -22.56 -6.17
CA MET A 154 15.98 -21.27 -6.62
C MET A 154 17.06 -20.59 -7.46
N ARG A 155 16.68 -19.96 -8.56
CA ARG A 155 17.64 -19.24 -9.41
C ARG A 155 18.10 -17.94 -8.74
N ILE A 156 17.17 -17.14 -8.24
CA ILE A 156 17.50 -15.90 -7.53
C ILE A 156 18.26 -16.26 -6.25
N HIS A 157 19.49 -15.78 -6.15
CA HIS A 157 20.38 -15.87 -5.00
C HIS A 157 20.34 -14.61 -4.15
N SER A 158 20.32 -13.43 -4.79
CA SER A 158 20.31 -12.13 -4.11
C SER A 158 19.43 -11.09 -4.78
N ILE A 159 18.86 -10.21 -3.95
CA ILE A 159 18.18 -8.99 -4.37
C ILE A 159 18.95 -7.84 -3.73
N LYS A 160 19.51 -6.95 -4.55
CA LYS A 160 20.39 -5.87 -4.09
C LYS A 160 19.97 -4.52 -4.67
N PRO A 161 19.76 -3.52 -3.83
CA PRO A 161 19.73 -2.13 -4.26
C PRO A 161 21.15 -1.65 -4.62
N ILE A 162 21.25 -0.80 -5.64
CA ILE A 162 22.49 -0.13 -6.09
C ILE A 162 22.24 1.36 -6.27
N ASN A 163 23.31 2.17 -6.19
CA ASN A 163 23.30 3.63 -6.40
C ASN A 163 22.30 4.40 -5.52
N VAL A 164 22.17 4.02 -4.25
CA VAL A 164 21.30 4.72 -3.28
C VAL A 164 22.04 5.92 -2.70
N ASN A 165 22.13 7.00 -3.49
CA ASN A 165 22.98 8.14 -3.15
C ASN A 165 22.20 9.32 -2.57
N SER A 166 20.95 9.55 -2.99
CA SER A 166 20.14 10.69 -2.54
C SER A 166 19.73 10.58 -1.07
N TYR A 167 19.92 11.65 -0.29
CA TYR A 167 19.49 11.74 1.12
C TYR A 167 18.01 11.42 1.31
N ASN A 168 17.15 11.96 0.44
CA ASN A 168 15.70 11.73 0.48
C ASN A 168 15.31 10.27 0.26
N ILE A 169 16.13 9.51 -0.47
CA ILE A 169 15.91 8.08 -0.69
C ILE A 169 16.46 7.28 0.48
N GLN A 170 17.67 7.62 0.95
CA GLN A 170 18.29 6.96 2.09
C GLN A 170 17.42 7.08 3.35
N LYS A 171 16.91 8.28 3.67
CA LYS A 171 16.07 8.51 4.86
C LYS A 171 14.86 7.57 4.86
N VAL A 172 14.14 7.47 3.75
CA VAL A 172 12.96 6.60 3.69
C VAL A 172 13.37 5.12 3.75
N LEU A 173 14.34 4.67 2.93
CA LEU A 173 14.69 3.24 2.88
C LEU A 173 15.29 2.70 4.19
N PHE A 174 16.09 3.50 4.89
CA PHE A 174 16.78 3.10 6.13
C PHE A 174 16.01 3.43 7.41
N SER A 175 15.08 4.39 7.39
CA SER A 175 14.28 4.72 8.58
C SER A 175 12.94 4.00 8.62
N VAL A 176 12.36 3.63 7.49
CA VAL A 176 11.00 3.07 7.42
C VAL A 176 10.76 2.10 6.27
N GLY A 177 11.64 2.03 5.27
CA GLY A 177 11.47 1.19 4.08
C GLY A 177 12.26 -0.12 4.10
N THR A 178 12.64 -0.57 2.90
CA THR A 178 13.14 -1.93 2.64
C THR A 178 14.32 -2.34 3.49
N TYR A 179 15.28 -1.45 3.73
CA TYR A 179 16.49 -1.80 4.48
C TYR A 179 16.18 -2.04 5.95
N LYS A 180 15.35 -1.19 6.54
CA LYS A 180 14.90 -1.38 7.91
C LYS A 180 13.99 -2.60 8.02
N ASN A 181 12.95 -2.66 7.19
CA ASN A 181 11.89 -3.66 7.32
C ASN A 181 12.33 -5.07 6.93
N LEU A 182 13.21 -5.22 5.93
CA LEU A 182 13.60 -6.54 5.40
C LEU A 182 15.00 -6.97 5.81
N LYS A 183 15.94 -6.03 6.01
CA LYS A 183 17.34 -6.33 6.38
C LYS A 183 17.69 -5.98 7.82
N GLY A 184 16.84 -5.23 8.53
CA GLY A 184 17.14 -4.73 9.88
C GLY A 184 18.27 -3.71 9.92
N LEU A 185 18.64 -3.13 8.76
CA LEU A 185 19.67 -2.09 8.67
C LEU A 185 19.03 -0.75 9.00
N LYS A 186 19.57 -0.07 10.00
CA LYS A 186 19.08 1.24 10.46
C LYS A 186 20.21 2.26 10.35
N ILE A 187 19.89 3.40 9.77
CA ILE A 187 20.68 4.63 9.86
C ILE A 187 19.81 5.64 10.61
N ASP A 188 20.39 6.30 11.59
CA ASP A 188 19.70 7.32 12.36
C ASP A 188 19.81 8.67 11.65
N PHE A 189 18.66 9.32 11.48
CA PHE A 189 18.54 10.65 10.90
C PHE A 189 17.98 11.56 12.00
N PRO A 190 18.76 12.52 12.53
CA PRO A 190 18.39 13.29 13.71
C PRO A 190 17.06 14.03 13.59
N ASN A 191 16.71 14.48 12.39
CA ASN A 191 15.50 15.22 12.11
C ASN A 191 14.30 14.33 11.75
N LEU A 192 14.43 13.00 11.82
CA LEU A 192 13.39 12.05 11.39
C LEU A 192 12.94 11.15 12.53
N LYS A 193 11.62 11.16 12.79
CA LYS A 193 10.97 10.27 13.74
C LYS A 193 10.18 9.19 13.00
N PRO A 194 10.67 7.94 12.93
CA PRO A 194 10.02 6.90 12.14
C PRO A 194 8.81 6.30 12.86
N PHE A 195 7.74 6.02 12.13
CA PHE A 195 6.65 5.16 12.59
C PHE A 195 6.79 3.77 11.97
N PRO A 196 7.16 2.74 12.75
CA PRO A 196 7.32 1.39 12.23
C PRO A 196 6.06 0.88 11.57
N ILE A 197 6.24 0.00 10.58
CA ILE A 197 5.14 -0.70 9.92
C ILE A 197 4.27 -1.46 10.93
N ILE A 198 2.97 -1.16 10.92
CA ILE A 198 1.94 -1.91 11.62
C ILE A 198 1.22 -2.80 10.61
N ILE A 199 1.14 -4.09 10.91
CA ILE A 199 0.44 -5.08 10.09
C ILE A 199 -0.76 -5.61 10.87
N GLY A 200 -1.95 -5.21 10.42
CA GLY A 200 -3.22 -5.82 10.85
C GLY A 200 -3.46 -7.11 10.07
N ASP A 201 -3.98 -8.15 10.72
CA ASP A 201 -4.30 -9.44 10.09
C ASP A 201 -5.67 -9.93 10.57
N LYS A 202 -6.63 -10.04 9.65
CA LYS A 202 -8.00 -10.55 9.88
C LYS A 202 -8.03 -11.95 10.48
N ASN A 203 -6.99 -12.74 10.24
CA ASN A 203 -6.90 -14.10 10.77
C ASN A 203 -6.43 -14.13 12.22
N ASN A 204 -6.10 -12.97 12.82
CA ASN A 204 -5.70 -12.92 14.22
C ASN A 204 -6.93 -13.13 15.13
N PRO A 205 -6.90 -14.11 16.05
CA PRO A 205 -8.01 -14.34 16.98
C PRO A 205 -8.32 -13.14 17.88
N LYS A 206 -7.35 -12.24 18.10
CA LYS A 206 -7.49 -10.99 18.88
C LYS A 206 -7.61 -9.76 17.99
N LEU A 207 -8.31 -9.88 16.86
CA LEU A 207 -8.41 -8.82 15.86
C LEU A 207 -8.87 -7.48 16.45
N LEU A 208 -9.93 -7.49 17.27
CA LEU A 208 -10.50 -6.28 17.85
C LEU A 208 -9.54 -5.58 18.81
N GLU A 209 -8.98 -6.32 19.79
CA GLU A 209 -7.96 -5.79 20.72
C GLU A 209 -6.76 -5.21 19.96
N LYS A 210 -6.25 -5.94 18.96
CA LYS A 210 -5.09 -5.50 18.19
C LYS A 210 -5.41 -4.28 17.33
N ARG A 211 -6.63 -4.19 16.80
CA ARG A 211 -7.10 -3.03 16.02
C ARG A 211 -7.12 -1.78 16.89
N GLU A 212 -7.67 -1.86 18.10
CA GLU A 212 -7.68 -0.74 19.05
C GLU A 212 -6.25 -0.30 19.38
N VAL A 213 -5.36 -1.25 19.70
CA VAL A 213 -3.94 -0.96 19.95
C VAL A 213 -3.26 -0.29 18.75
N ASP A 214 -3.54 -0.75 17.53
CA ASP A 214 -2.97 -0.17 16.32
C ASP A 214 -3.47 1.26 16.06
N ILE A 215 -4.75 1.54 16.35
CA ILE A 215 -5.35 2.89 16.27
C ILE A 215 -4.69 3.81 17.29
N THR A 216 -4.64 3.41 18.56
CA THR A 216 -4.00 4.18 19.64
C THR A 216 -2.55 4.49 19.31
N LYS A 217 -1.75 3.50 18.89
CA LYS A 217 -0.35 3.73 18.48
C LYS A 217 -0.20 4.74 17.35
N THR A 218 -1.12 4.72 16.38
CA THR A 218 -1.09 5.65 15.25
C THR A 218 -1.37 7.08 15.71
N ILE A 219 -2.29 7.26 16.66
CA ILE A 219 -2.69 8.57 17.16
C ILE A 219 -1.68 9.11 18.16
N ASP A 220 -1.20 8.27 19.08
CA ASP A 220 -0.10 8.62 19.98
C ASP A 220 1.11 9.10 19.19
N TYR A 221 1.43 8.43 18.06
CA TYR A 221 2.49 8.88 17.16
C TYR A 221 2.21 10.26 16.55
N ILE A 222 0.99 10.55 16.10
CA ILE A 222 0.62 11.88 15.56
C ILE A 222 0.75 12.95 16.66
N ILE A 223 0.26 12.66 17.87
CA ILE A 223 0.37 13.55 19.05
C ILE A 223 1.84 13.80 19.39
N GLU A 224 2.66 12.76 19.39
CA GLU A 224 4.10 12.85 19.60
C GLU A 224 4.78 13.74 18.55
N CYS A 225 4.37 13.69 17.28
CA CYS A 225 4.91 14.54 16.22
C CYS A 225 4.51 16.01 16.42
N LEU A 226 3.28 16.27 16.88
CA LEU A 226 2.84 17.61 17.28
C LEU A 226 3.64 18.13 18.49
N GLY A 227 3.97 17.24 19.43
CA GLY A 227 4.80 17.55 20.59
C GLY A 227 6.22 18.02 20.24
N GLU A 228 6.81 17.52 19.14
CA GLU A 228 8.11 18.01 18.63
C GLU A 228 8.06 19.49 18.20
N LEU A 229 6.86 19.98 17.89
CA LEU A 229 6.57 21.38 17.57
C LEU A 229 5.96 22.14 18.76
N LYS A 230 6.00 21.54 19.97
CA LYS A 230 5.42 22.05 21.22
C LYS A 230 3.90 22.24 21.17
N ARG A 231 3.19 21.40 20.40
CA ARG A 231 1.73 21.47 20.21
C ARG A 231 1.00 20.27 20.77
N THR A 232 -0.28 20.45 21.12
CA THR A 232 -1.19 19.37 21.53
C THR A 232 -2.54 19.50 20.86
N LEU A 233 -3.29 18.39 20.79
CA LEU A 233 -4.67 18.40 20.33
C LEU A 233 -5.59 18.79 21.48
N THR A 234 -6.67 19.50 21.18
CA THR A 234 -7.79 19.63 22.12
C THR A 234 -8.47 18.27 22.28
N ASN A 235 -9.10 18.00 23.44
CA ASN A 235 -9.84 16.75 23.69
C ASN A 235 -10.87 16.42 22.58
N LYS A 236 -11.50 17.45 22.01
CA LYS A 236 -12.45 17.30 20.89
C LYS A 236 -11.74 16.90 19.60
N ALA A 237 -10.63 17.56 19.26
CA ALA A 237 -9.85 17.24 18.07
C ALA A 237 -9.23 15.85 18.16
N GLU A 238 -8.70 15.48 19.31
CA GLU A 238 -8.20 14.15 19.59
C GLU A 238 -9.30 13.08 19.42
N SER A 239 -10.48 13.28 20.05
CA SER A 239 -11.61 12.36 19.89
C SER A 239 -12.07 12.20 18.44
N ASN A 240 -12.05 13.29 17.66
CA ASN A 240 -12.38 13.25 16.23
C ASN A 240 -11.33 12.48 15.44
N LEU A 241 -10.04 12.69 15.72
CA LEU A 241 -8.95 11.96 15.09
C LEU A 241 -9.03 10.45 15.39
N TYR A 242 -9.35 10.07 16.64
CA TYR A 242 -9.63 8.69 17.03
C TYR A 242 -10.73 8.04 16.18
N LYS A 243 -11.86 8.73 16.02
CA LYS A 243 -12.97 8.24 15.19
C LYS A 243 -12.55 8.10 13.74
N ALA A 244 -11.93 9.13 13.18
CA ALA A 244 -11.52 9.19 11.78
C ALA A 244 -10.49 8.11 11.42
N VAL A 245 -9.40 8.01 12.19
CA VAL A 245 -8.37 6.96 11.99
C VAL A 245 -8.99 5.59 12.21
N GLY A 246 -9.82 5.43 13.25
CA GLY A 246 -10.51 4.17 13.53
C GLY A 246 -11.38 3.70 12.37
N GLU A 247 -12.20 4.59 11.79
CA GLU A 247 -13.05 4.28 10.64
C GLU A 247 -12.22 3.90 9.40
N ILE A 248 -11.11 4.58 9.12
CA ILE A 248 -10.22 4.22 8.00
C ILE A 248 -9.54 2.87 8.23
N VAL A 249 -9.07 2.59 9.44
CA VAL A 249 -8.44 1.31 9.79
C VAL A 249 -9.46 0.17 9.65
N ILE A 250 -10.70 0.38 10.11
CA ILE A 250 -11.80 -0.57 9.94
C ILE A 250 -12.09 -0.79 8.45
N ASN A 251 -12.19 0.27 7.64
CA ASN A 251 -12.44 0.16 6.20
C ASN A 251 -11.31 -0.58 5.49
N ALA A 252 -10.04 -0.27 5.81
CA ALA A 252 -8.88 -0.95 5.25
C ALA A 252 -8.86 -2.45 5.63
N GLU A 253 -9.34 -2.79 6.83
CA GLU A 253 -9.60 -4.17 7.19
C GLU A 253 -10.79 -4.71 6.38
N GLU A 254 -12.02 -4.26 6.59
CA GLU A 254 -13.24 -4.81 5.96
C GLU A 254 -13.09 -5.01 4.44
N HIS A 255 -12.57 -4.00 3.72
CA HIS A 255 -12.40 -4.04 2.25
C HIS A 255 -11.09 -4.69 1.77
N SER A 256 -10.24 -5.16 2.68
CA SER A 256 -9.16 -6.08 2.30
C SER A 256 -9.75 -7.43 1.91
N ASP A 257 -9.79 -7.73 0.62
CA ASP A 257 -10.00 -9.11 0.13
C ASP A 257 -8.85 -10.04 0.51
N LYS A 258 -7.75 -9.47 0.98
CA LYS A 258 -6.65 -10.17 1.62
C LYS A 258 -6.80 -10.06 3.13
N THR A 259 -6.03 -10.84 3.86
CA THR A 259 -6.17 -10.86 5.32
C THR A 259 -5.50 -9.65 5.97
N LYS A 260 -4.72 -8.84 5.22
CA LYS A 260 -3.82 -7.84 5.81
C LYS A 260 -4.12 -6.41 5.40
N ARG A 261 -3.95 -5.51 6.37
CA ARG A 261 -3.80 -4.06 6.19
C ARG A 261 -2.44 -3.60 6.73
N TYR A 262 -2.03 -2.42 6.30
CA TYR A 262 -0.74 -1.85 6.66
C TYR A 262 -0.89 -0.37 7.02
N ILE A 263 -0.16 0.06 8.05
CA ILE A 263 0.01 1.47 8.42
C ILE A 263 1.51 1.72 8.54
N ILE A 264 1.97 2.83 7.98
CA ILE A 264 3.37 3.22 8.03
C ILE A 264 3.50 4.74 7.94
N GLY A 265 4.52 5.32 8.56
CA GLY A 265 4.73 6.75 8.50
C GLY A 265 6.12 7.19 8.93
N TYR A 266 6.42 8.46 8.74
CA TYR A 266 7.53 9.14 9.38
C TYR A 266 7.22 10.63 9.48
N PHE A 267 7.86 11.27 10.44
CA PHE A 267 7.82 12.70 10.62
C PHE A 267 9.21 13.24 10.40
N GLU A 268 9.31 14.30 9.62
CA GLU A 268 10.55 14.99 9.33
C GLU A 268 10.44 16.42 9.84
N LYS A 269 11.28 16.77 10.82
CA LYS A 269 11.44 18.14 11.27
C LYS A 269 12.31 18.89 10.26
N ILE A 270 11.83 20.05 9.83
CA ILE A 270 12.56 20.98 8.97
C ILE A 270 12.90 22.20 9.81
N GLU A 271 14.19 22.43 9.98
CA GLU A 271 14.71 23.61 10.67
C GLU A 271 15.14 24.61 9.60
N THR A 272 14.50 25.78 9.59
CA THR A 272 14.84 26.90 8.69
C THR A 272 15.56 27.98 9.49
N SER A 273 16.37 28.81 8.82
CA SER A 273 17.12 29.90 9.45
C SER A 273 16.22 31.01 10.02
N ASP A 274 14.95 31.05 9.62
CA ASP A 274 14.05 32.20 9.77
C ASP A 274 12.97 31.95 10.84
N GLU A 275 13.26 31.12 11.85
CA GLU A 275 12.37 30.75 12.97
C GLU A 275 11.08 29.98 12.60
N GLU A 276 10.78 29.78 11.31
CA GLU A 276 9.70 28.92 10.83
C GLU A 276 10.10 27.43 10.87
N ASN A 277 10.24 26.87 12.07
CA ASN A 277 10.35 25.43 12.23
C ASN A 277 9.00 24.79 11.90
N TYR A 278 9.00 23.87 10.93
CA TYR A 278 7.82 23.09 10.59
C TYR A 278 8.16 21.61 10.48
N GLY A 279 7.13 20.78 10.60
CA GLY A 279 7.24 19.34 10.46
C GLY A 279 6.50 18.84 9.24
N ILE A 280 7.01 17.78 8.61
CA ILE A 280 6.29 17.07 7.55
C ILE A 280 5.92 15.69 8.07
N LEU A 281 4.65 15.50 8.38
CA LEU A 281 4.07 14.21 8.70
C LEU A 281 3.73 13.46 7.41
N ASN A 282 4.32 12.28 7.24
CA ASN A 282 3.99 11.34 6.17
C ASN A 282 3.34 10.11 6.81
N LEU A 283 2.10 9.82 6.45
CA LEU A 283 1.37 8.65 6.93
C LEU A 283 0.72 7.95 5.74
N SER A 284 0.69 6.63 5.75
CA SER A 284 0.01 5.84 4.72
C SER A 284 -0.68 4.64 5.33
N ILE A 285 -1.95 4.49 5.03
CA ILE A 285 -2.78 3.32 5.35
C ILE A 285 -3.13 2.66 4.03
N LEU A 286 -2.87 1.36 3.90
CA LEU A 286 -3.18 0.64 2.67
C LEU A 286 -3.58 -0.81 2.90
N ASN A 287 -4.34 -1.32 1.95
CA ASN A 287 -4.68 -2.73 1.82
C ASN A 287 -4.66 -3.15 0.35
N PHE A 288 -4.38 -4.42 0.12
CA PHE A 288 -4.59 -5.05 -1.19
C PHE A 288 -5.90 -5.82 -1.18
N GLY A 289 -6.61 -5.82 -2.31
CA GLY A 289 -7.92 -6.44 -2.41
C GLY A 289 -8.89 -5.66 -3.28
N LYS A 290 -10.19 -5.76 -2.95
CA LYS A 290 -11.23 -5.03 -3.66
C LYS A 290 -11.02 -3.53 -3.55
N THR A 291 -11.23 -2.85 -4.67
CA THR A 291 -11.34 -1.40 -4.72
C THR A 291 -12.69 -0.94 -4.16
N PHE A 292 -12.86 0.37 -3.96
CA PHE A 292 -14.17 0.91 -3.61
C PHE A 292 -15.21 0.58 -4.68
N TYR A 293 -14.88 0.75 -5.96
CA TYR A 293 -15.77 0.43 -7.04
C TYR A 293 -16.21 -1.05 -7.07
N GLU A 294 -15.27 -1.98 -6.92
CA GLU A 294 -15.57 -3.42 -6.85
C GLU A 294 -16.44 -3.74 -5.62
N THR A 295 -16.13 -3.15 -4.47
CA THR A 295 -16.90 -3.31 -3.23
C THR A 295 -18.35 -2.87 -3.40
N PHE A 296 -18.59 -1.70 -4.00
CA PHE A 296 -19.96 -1.21 -4.22
C PHE A 296 -20.69 -1.95 -5.34
N LYS A 297 -19.98 -2.48 -6.34
CA LYS A 297 -20.59 -3.35 -7.37
C LYS A 297 -21.11 -4.66 -6.80
N GLU A 298 -20.42 -5.19 -5.79
CA GLU A 298 -20.76 -6.43 -5.09
C GLU A 298 -21.51 -6.19 -3.77
N SER A 299 -21.94 -4.95 -3.52
CA SER A 299 -22.59 -4.55 -2.27
C SER A 299 -24.01 -5.10 -2.15
N ASP A 300 -24.32 -5.62 -0.96
CA ASP A 300 -25.67 -6.04 -0.58
C ASP A 300 -26.60 -4.85 -0.22
N ASN A 301 -26.07 -3.62 -0.14
CA ASN A 301 -26.88 -2.42 0.05
C ASN A 301 -27.51 -1.99 -1.28
N GLU A 302 -28.70 -2.53 -1.57
CA GLU A 302 -29.43 -2.23 -2.80
C GLU A 302 -29.77 -0.75 -2.97
N GLU A 303 -30.02 -0.01 -1.88
CA GLU A 303 -30.41 1.39 -1.96
C GLU A 303 -29.25 2.23 -2.50
N VAL A 304 -28.08 2.11 -1.86
CA VAL A 304 -26.86 2.84 -2.29
C VAL A 304 -26.45 2.40 -3.70
N THR A 305 -26.50 1.10 -4.00
CA THR A 305 -26.18 0.60 -5.34
C THR A 305 -27.16 1.13 -6.40
N LYS A 306 -28.45 1.27 -6.09
CA LYS A 306 -29.44 1.90 -6.99
C LYS A 306 -29.14 3.39 -7.17
N GLN A 307 -28.74 4.10 -6.11
CA GLN A 307 -28.33 5.51 -6.20
C GLN A 307 -27.09 5.69 -7.10
N MET A 308 -26.04 4.87 -6.91
CA MET A 308 -24.82 4.87 -7.72
C MET A 308 -25.10 4.56 -9.20
N LYS A 309 -25.97 3.58 -9.48
CA LYS A 309 -26.42 3.29 -10.85
C LYS A 309 -27.23 4.45 -11.45
N SER A 310 -28.06 5.10 -10.64
CA SER A 310 -28.89 6.23 -11.06
C SER A 310 -28.04 7.44 -11.46
N ILE A 311 -27.04 7.82 -10.65
CA ILE A 311 -26.13 8.91 -11.00
C ILE A 311 -25.28 8.56 -12.23
N SER A 312 -24.84 7.31 -12.37
CA SER A 312 -24.10 6.85 -13.55
C SER A 312 -24.92 6.93 -14.84
N ARG A 313 -26.22 6.61 -14.78
CA ARG A 313 -27.14 6.82 -15.90
C ARG A 313 -27.22 8.29 -16.27
N ARG A 314 -27.32 9.20 -15.29
CA ARG A 314 -27.34 10.65 -15.56
C ARG A 314 -26.05 11.14 -16.22
N TYR A 315 -24.89 10.67 -15.77
CA TYR A 315 -23.60 10.96 -16.42
C TYR A 315 -23.55 10.43 -17.85
N THR A 316 -24.10 9.23 -18.09
CA THR A 316 -24.18 8.62 -19.42
C THR A 316 -25.07 9.44 -20.35
N THR A 317 -26.28 9.81 -19.90
CA THR A 317 -27.23 10.60 -20.70
C THR A 317 -26.71 12.00 -21.03
N LYS A 318 -25.92 12.59 -20.12
CA LYS A 318 -25.25 13.89 -20.33
C LYS A 318 -23.95 13.78 -21.15
N GLY A 319 -23.49 12.57 -21.51
CA GLY A 319 -22.25 12.36 -22.24
C GLY A 319 -20.97 12.74 -21.46
N LEU A 320 -21.02 12.70 -20.12
CA LEU A 320 -19.92 13.16 -19.26
C LEU A 320 -18.80 12.13 -19.10
N PHE A 321 -19.09 10.84 -19.30
CA PHE A 321 -18.05 9.82 -19.26
C PHE A 321 -17.13 9.90 -20.47
N LYS A 322 -15.83 10.04 -20.20
CA LYS A 322 -14.78 10.12 -21.21
C LYS A 322 -13.78 9.01 -20.94
N LYS A 323 -13.58 8.14 -21.94
CA LYS A 323 -12.66 7.00 -21.86
C LYS A 323 -11.26 7.45 -21.42
N LYS A 324 -10.68 6.74 -20.47
CA LYS A 324 -9.38 7.03 -19.84
C LYS A 324 -9.21 8.45 -19.29
N LYS A 325 -10.31 9.15 -18.98
CA LYS A 325 -10.29 10.49 -18.39
C LYS A 325 -11.20 10.58 -17.18
N PHE A 326 -12.43 10.12 -17.33
CA PHE A 326 -13.41 10.04 -16.26
C PHE A 326 -14.41 8.94 -16.60
N GLU A 327 -14.30 7.80 -15.92
CA GLU A 327 -15.13 6.61 -16.16
C GLU A 327 -16.03 6.33 -14.95
N GLU A 328 -16.96 5.38 -15.09
CA GLU A 328 -17.93 5.03 -14.03
C GLU A 328 -17.24 4.71 -12.70
N GLU A 329 -16.10 4.00 -12.75
CA GLU A 329 -15.27 3.67 -11.59
C GLU A 329 -14.84 4.91 -10.80
N THR A 330 -14.42 5.97 -11.50
CA THR A 330 -13.99 7.24 -10.92
C THR A 330 -15.16 7.93 -10.23
N LEU A 331 -16.33 7.95 -10.86
CA LEU A 331 -17.54 8.52 -10.26
C LEU A 331 -17.99 7.76 -9.01
N TRP A 332 -18.02 6.44 -9.07
CA TRP A 332 -18.44 5.61 -7.93
C TRP A 332 -17.47 5.74 -6.76
N THR A 333 -16.18 5.82 -7.04
CA THR A 333 -15.15 6.04 -6.02
C THR A 333 -15.32 7.40 -5.36
N LEU A 334 -15.60 8.46 -6.12
CA LEU A 334 -15.91 9.77 -5.54
C LEU A 334 -17.19 9.72 -4.70
N TYR A 335 -18.25 9.08 -5.20
CA TYR A 335 -19.51 8.95 -4.49
C TYR A 335 -19.40 8.11 -3.20
N ALA A 336 -18.51 7.12 -3.18
CA ALA A 336 -18.22 6.28 -2.02
C ALA A 336 -17.67 7.05 -0.80
N LEU A 337 -17.10 8.25 -1.01
CA LEU A 337 -16.51 9.07 0.04
C LEU A 337 -17.51 10.03 0.71
N GLN A 338 -18.72 10.14 0.16
CA GLN A 338 -19.73 11.09 0.60
C GLN A 338 -20.44 10.60 1.87
N ASP A 339 -21.01 11.53 2.62
CA ASP A 339 -21.71 11.25 3.87
C ASP A 339 -22.93 10.33 3.65
N GLY A 340 -23.12 9.35 4.52
CA GLY A 340 -24.20 8.37 4.43
C GLY A 340 -24.03 7.29 3.35
N VAL A 341 -22.87 7.20 2.68
CA VAL A 341 -22.62 6.18 1.65
C VAL A 341 -21.88 4.98 2.25
N THR A 342 -22.51 3.81 2.22
CA THR A 342 -21.96 2.57 2.80
C THR A 342 -22.31 1.35 1.95
N SER A 343 -21.39 0.39 1.85
CA SER A 343 -21.61 -0.88 1.15
C SER A 343 -22.33 -1.93 2.03
N THR A 344 -22.64 -1.59 3.28
CA THR A 344 -23.31 -2.49 4.23
C THR A 344 -24.75 -2.02 4.48
N LYS A 345 -25.64 -2.93 4.92
CA LYS A 345 -27.04 -2.59 5.22
C LYS A 345 -27.23 -1.80 6.53
N ASP A 346 -26.15 -1.58 7.28
CA ASP A 346 -26.20 -0.86 8.56
C ASP A 346 -26.24 0.66 8.30
N TRP A 347 -27.42 1.26 8.49
CA TRP A 347 -27.68 2.68 8.27
C TRP A 347 -26.91 3.62 9.23
N LYS A 348 -26.35 3.09 10.32
CA LYS A 348 -25.50 3.86 11.25
C LYS A 348 -24.06 4.03 10.73
N ARG A 349 -23.70 3.37 9.63
CA ARG A 349 -22.39 3.45 8.96
C ARG A 349 -22.47 4.36 7.72
N GLY A 350 -21.33 4.89 7.27
CA GLY A 350 -21.24 5.67 6.02
C GLY A 350 -20.66 7.08 6.16
N ASN A 351 -20.18 7.46 7.35
CA ASN A 351 -19.66 8.81 7.59
C ASN A 351 -18.14 8.83 7.75
N GLY A 352 -17.47 7.68 7.63
CA GLY A 352 -16.06 7.56 8.02
C GLY A 352 -15.07 8.20 7.06
N ALA A 353 -15.31 8.07 5.75
CA ALA A 353 -14.47 8.69 4.75
C ALA A 353 -14.52 10.23 4.86
N ILE A 354 -15.72 10.81 4.94
CA ILE A 354 -15.89 12.26 5.05
C ILE A 354 -15.33 12.81 6.37
N ARG A 355 -15.48 12.10 7.50
CA ARG A 355 -14.87 12.48 8.79
C ARG A 355 -13.35 12.47 8.75
N PHE A 356 -12.75 11.53 8.01
CA PHE A 356 -11.30 11.51 7.81
C PHE A 356 -10.82 12.66 6.95
N ILE A 357 -11.56 13.01 5.88
CA ILE A 357 -11.30 14.21 5.08
C ILE A 357 -11.41 15.47 5.93
N GLU A 358 -12.43 15.59 6.78
CA GLU A 358 -12.58 16.70 7.74
C GLU A 358 -11.40 16.79 8.69
N SER A 359 -11.01 15.66 9.30
CA SER A 359 -9.87 15.63 10.23
C SER A 359 -8.56 16.01 9.55
N PHE A 360 -8.38 15.66 8.27
CA PHE A 360 -7.25 16.12 7.48
C PHE A 360 -7.26 17.64 7.29
N PHE A 361 -8.40 18.24 6.93
CA PHE A 361 -8.50 19.69 6.78
C PHE A 361 -8.35 20.43 8.12
N ASP A 362 -8.91 19.90 9.20
CA ASP A 362 -8.76 20.45 10.55
C ASP A 362 -7.28 20.46 10.97
N LEU A 363 -6.53 19.39 10.68
CA LEU A 363 -5.09 19.31 10.97
C LEU A 363 -4.23 20.13 10.01
N LYS A 364 -4.67 20.29 8.75
CA LYS A 364 -4.01 21.14 7.76
C LYS A 364 -4.11 22.61 8.15
N GLY A 365 -5.22 23.03 8.75
CA GLY A 365 -5.43 24.44 9.08
C GLY A 365 -5.49 25.35 7.85
N ASN A 366 -5.34 26.65 8.08
CA ASN A 366 -5.54 27.72 7.09
C ASN A 366 -4.23 28.44 6.71
N CYS A 367 -3.09 27.74 6.61
CA CYS A 367 -1.87 28.37 6.07
C CYS A 367 -2.05 28.71 4.59
N SER A 368 -1.96 30.00 4.29
CA SER A 368 -2.14 30.57 2.94
C SER A 368 -1.06 30.15 1.93
N ASN A 369 0.09 29.67 2.41
CA ASN A 369 1.25 29.26 1.60
C ASN A 369 1.60 27.76 1.72
N ASP A 370 0.64 26.91 2.09
CA ASP A 370 0.87 25.47 2.21
C ASP A 370 0.56 24.72 0.90
N ASP A 371 1.60 24.53 0.09
CA ASP A 371 1.62 23.73 -1.14
C ASP A 371 2.12 22.28 -0.91
N ILE A 372 2.43 21.93 0.34
CA ILE A 372 2.99 20.63 0.73
C ILE A 372 1.88 19.66 1.14
N SER A 373 0.91 20.14 1.92
CA SER A 373 -0.12 19.29 2.50
C SER A 373 -1.08 18.74 1.45
N LYS A 374 -1.12 17.41 1.36
CA LYS A 374 -2.06 16.70 0.50
C LYS A 374 -2.40 15.35 1.10
N MET A 375 -3.68 15.02 1.04
CA MET A 375 -4.15 13.65 1.21
C MET A 375 -4.54 13.08 -0.15
N VAL A 376 -4.17 11.83 -0.41
CA VAL A 376 -4.46 11.16 -1.67
C VAL A 376 -5.03 9.78 -1.41
N ILE A 377 -6.21 9.53 -2.00
CA ILE A 377 -6.85 8.23 -2.03
C ILE A 377 -6.61 7.64 -3.42
N THR A 378 -5.99 6.46 -3.47
CA THR A 378 -5.72 5.72 -4.70
C THR A 378 -6.37 4.36 -4.63
N THR A 379 -7.28 4.05 -5.57
CA THR A 379 -7.97 2.76 -5.63
C THR A 379 -8.36 2.44 -7.08
N GLY A 380 -7.96 1.27 -7.57
CA GLY A 380 -8.21 0.86 -8.95
C GLY A 380 -7.58 1.81 -9.97
N HIS A 381 -8.39 2.30 -10.91
CA HIS A 381 -8.07 3.34 -11.89
C HIS A 381 -8.30 4.77 -11.36
N THR A 382 -8.58 4.96 -10.08
CA THR A 382 -8.96 6.27 -9.54
C THR A 382 -7.96 6.80 -8.52
N GLN A 383 -7.63 8.08 -8.66
CA GLN A 383 -6.87 8.84 -7.68
C GLN A 383 -7.60 10.14 -7.34
N ILE A 384 -7.87 10.38 -6.06
CA ILE A 384 -8.51 11.60 -5.56
C ILE A 384 -7.54 12.34 -4.65
N ILE A 385 -7.30 13.62 -4.94
CA ILE A 385 -6.34 14.48 -4.25
C ILE A 385 -7.11 15.53 -3.44
N PHE A 386 -6.73 15.70 -2.19
CA PHE A 386 -7.30 16.67 -1.24
C PHE A 386 -6.17 17.59 -0.79
N ASP A 387 -6.16 18.83 -1.26
CA ASP A 387 -5.18 19.88 -0.89
C ASP A 387 -5.82 21.10 -0.22
N GLY A 388 -7.15 21.14 -0.15
CA GLY A 388 -7.92 22.25 0.42
C GLY A 388 -8.48 23.25 -0.62
N LYS A 389 -8.18 23.09 -1.92
CA LYS A 389 -8.78 23.96 -2.97
C LYS A 389 -10.30 23.88 -3.00
N TYR A 390 -10.83 22.66 -2.90
CA TYR A 390 -12.27 22.41 -2.77
C TYR A 390 -12.60 22.10 -1.32
N GLN A 391 -13.74 22.60 -0.85
CA GLN A 391 -14.19 22.44 0.53
C GLN A 391 -15.38 21.49 0.62
N ILE A 392 -15.66 21.02 1.84
CA ILE A 392 -16.85 20.21 2.11
C ILE A 392 -18.08 21.11 2.12
N THR A 393 -19.04 20.77 1.28
CA THR A 393 -20.33 21.44 1.14
C THR A 393 -21.41 20.69 1.91
N LYS A 394 -22.44 21.41 2.36
CA LYS A 394 -23.60 20.82 3.05
C LYS A 394 -24.80 20.85 2.13
N GLN A 395 -25.29 19.69 1.72
CA GLN A 395 -26.51 19.58 0.93
C GLN A 395 -27.68 19.11 1.79
N LYS A 396 -28.85 19.72 1.63
CA LYS A 396 -30.07 19.31 2.33
C LYS A 396 -30.90 18.40 1.44
N ARG A 397 -31.17 17.17 1.89
CA ARG A 397 -32.07 16.22 1.22
C ARG A 397 -33.04 15.65 2.24
N ASN A 398 -34.34 15.82 2.01
CA ASN A 398 -35.42 15.31 2.87
C ASN A 398 -35.23 15.66 4.37
N ASN A 399 -34.95 16.93 4.69
CA ASN A 399 -34.65 17.43 6.04
C ASN A 399 -33.37 16.91 6.71
N THR A 400 -32.59 16.05 6.05
CA THR A 400 -31.26 15.63 6.52
C THR A 400 -30.17 16.42 5.80
N ILE A 401 -29.15 16.85 6.54
CA ILE A 401 -27.97 17.53 5.98
C ILE A 401 -26.90 16.47 5.73
N PHE A 402 -26.43 16.40 4.49
CA PHE A 402 -25.33 15.53 4.08
C PHE A 402 -24.11 16.36 3.73
N LYS A 403 -22.94 15.90 4.16
CA LYS A 403 -21.66 16.51 3.80
C LYS A 403 -21.15 15.90 2.50
N MET A 404 -20.74 16.76 1.58
CA MET A 404 -20.31 16.32 0.25
C MET A 404 -19.10 17.10 -0.25
N MET A 405 -18.25 16.40 -1.00
CA MET A 405 -17.10 16.99 -1.67
C MET A 405 -17.20 16.65 -3.16
N THR A 406 -17.51 17.67 -3.97
CA THR A 406 -17.89 17.52 -5.39
C THR A 406 -16.75 17.85 -6.35
N PHE A 407 -15.72 18.56 -5.89
CA PHE A 407 -14.57 19.00 -6.70
C PHE A 407 -14.95 19.83 -7.93
N ASN A 408 -16.02 20.61 -7.83
CA ASN A 408 -16.44 21.55 -8.87
C ASN A 408 -17.01 22.83 -8.25
N HIS A 409 -17.08 23.89 -9.04
CA HIS A 409 -17.58 25.19 -8.58
C HIS A 409 -19.11 25.25 -8.46
N SER A 410 -19.84 24.31 -9.06
CA SER A 410 -21.30 24.21 -8.94
C SER A 410 -21.76 23.52 -7.66
N GLU A 411 -20.82 22.99 -6.86
CA GLU A 411 -21.10 22.24 -5.63
C GLU A 411 -22.06 21.06 -5.83
N ASN A 412 -22.09 20.50 -7.05
CA ASN A 412 -23.04 19.47 -7.45
C ASN A 412 -22.31 18.20 -7.90
N ILE A 413 -22.56 17.08 -7.22
CA ILE A 413 -21.94 15.79 -7.53
C ILE A 413 -22.32 15.25 -8.93
N GLU A 414 -23.38 15.78 -9.53
CA GLU A 414 -23.84 15.41 -10.87
C GLU A 414 -23.12 16.13 -12.01
N ASP A 415 -22.25 17.08 -11.67
CA ASP A 415 -21.41 17.81 -12.60
C ASP A 415 -19.98 17.27 -12.56
N ILE A 416 -19.28 17.35 -13.69
CA ILE A 416 -17.94 16.78 -13.81
C ILE A 416 -16.97 17.46 -12.80
N PRO A 417 -16.21 16.68 -12.01
CA PRO A 417 -15.21 17.24 -11.11
C PRO A 417 -13.98 17.75 -11.86
N ASP A 418 -13.19 18.59 -11.21
CA ASP A 418 -11.88 19.06 -11.68
C ASP A 418 -10.93 17.86 -11.84
N GLU A 419 -10.51 17.60 -13.08
CA GLU A 419 -9.64 16.49 -13.45
C GLU A 419 -8.24 16.58 -12.82
N LYS A 420 -7.85 17.75 -12.29
CA LYS A 420 -6.62 17.89 -11.50
C LYS A 420 -6.71 17.20 -10.13
N TYR A 421 -7.92 17.00 -9.62
CA TYR A 421 -8.16 16.46 -8.28
C TYR A 421 -8.79 15.08 -8.29
N VAL A 422 -9.69 14.83 -9.23
CA VAL A 422 -10.34 13.52 -9.41
C VAL A 422 -9.84 12.93 -10.73
N LYS A 423 -8.76 12.14 -10.63
CA LYS A 423 -8.02 11.61 -11.77
C LYS A 423 -8.41 10.18 -12.09
N TYR A 424 -8.61 9.92 -13.38
CA TYR A 424 -8.46 8.57 -13.93
C TYR A 424 -6.97 8.27 -14.16
N GLN A 425 -6.54 7.09 -13.77
CA GLN A 425 -5.20 6.57 -13.96
C GLN A 425 -5.23 5.35 -14.89
N GLU A 426 -4.32 5.31 -15.87
CA GLU A 426 -4.29 4.21 -16.84
C GLU A 426 -3.95 2.87 -16.21
N ASN A 427 -3.02 2.84 -15.24
CA ASN A 427 -2.66 1.63 -14.54
C ASN A 427 -3.65 1.34 -13.39
N TYR A 428 -3.98 0.06 -13.19
CA TYR A 428 -4.89 -0.37 -12.13
C TYR A 428 -4.15 -0.69 -10.84
N PHE A 429 -4.47 -0.03 -9.72
CA PHE A 429 -3.97 -0.39 -8.39
C PHE A 429 -4.89 -1.41 -7.70
N PRO A 430 -4.39 -2.61 -7.33
CA PRO A 430 -5.21 -3.69 -6.81
C PRO A 430 -5.48 -3.59 -5.30
N GLY A 431 -6.20 -2.55 -4.90
CA GLY A 431 -6.55 -2.28 -3.51
C GLY A 431 -6.84 -0.81 -3.26
N THR A 432 -6.56 -0.36 -2.04
CA THR A 432 -6.73 1.05 -1.65
C THR A 432 -5.52 1.53 -0.87
N ILE A 433 -5.06 2.73 -1.20
CA ILE A 433 -4.07 3.48 -0.45
C ILE A 433 -4.71 4.81 -0.05
N ILE A 434 -4.56 5.18 1.22
CA ILE A 434 -4.79 6.52 1.73
C ILE A 434 -3.45 7.04 2.22
N SER A 435 -2.88 8.00 1.52
CA SER A 435 -1.61 8.65 1.88
C SER A 435 -1.87 10.08 2.31
N VAL A 436 -1.27 10.47 3.43
CA VAL A 436 -1.31 11.83 3.97
C VAL A 436 0.12 12.34 4.01
N LYS A 437 0.36 13.47 3.38
CA LYS A 437 1.53 14.32 3.58
C LYS A 437 1.01 15.63 4.15
N LEU A 438 1.45 16.00 5.34
CA LEU A 438 0.90 17.15 6.05
C LEU A 438 2.05 18.01 6.56
N ARG A 439 2.04 19.29 6.19
CA ARG A 439 2.86 20.33 6.80
C ARG A 439 2.21 20.73 8.12
N LEU A 440 2.93 20.51 9.20
CA LEU A 440 2.58 20.93 10.54
C LEU A 440 3.43 22.16 10.86
N ASP A 441 2.79 23.31 10.97
CA ASP A 441 3.44 24.57 11.35
C ASP A 441 2.70 25.26 12.50
N TYR A 442 3.25 26.40 12.93
CA TYR A 442 2.74 27.17 14.04
C TYR A 442 1.35 27.78 13.76
N GLU A 443 1.02 28.09 12.50
CA GLU A 443 -0.24 28.73 12.10
C GLU A 443 -1.38 27.73 11.89
N ASN A 444 -1.06 26.48 11.55
CA ASN A 444 -2.02 25.41 11.28
C ASN A 444 -2.59 24.75 12.53
N THR A 445 -2.05 25.08 13.70
CA THR A 445 -2.44 24.48 14.98
C THR A 445 -2.49 25.56 16.07
N ILE A 446 -3.35 25.43 17.09
CA ILE A 446 -3.51 26.45 18.13
C ILE A 446 -2.31 26.42 19.10
N GLU A 447 -1.75 27.58 19.45
CA GLU A 447 -0.69 27.69 20.48
C GLU A 447 -1.23 27.51 21.89
N ILE A 448 -0.43 26.91 22.76
CA ILE A 448 -0.66 27.00 24.21
C ILE A 448 0.22 28.14 24.73
N ASN A 449 -0.43 29.11 25.40
CA ASN A 449 0.22 30.04 26.31
C ASN A 449 0.55 29.37 27.64
#